data_AF-A0A101XEC4-F1
#
_entry.id   AF-A0A101XEC4-F1
#
_cell.length_a   1.000
_cell.length_b   1.000
_cell.length_c   1.000
_cell.angle_alpha   90.00
_cell.angle_beta   90.00
_cell.angle_gamma   90.00
#
_symmetry.space_group_name_H-M   'P 1'
#
loop_
_entity.id
_entity.type
_entity.pdbx_description
1 polymer ?
#
loop_
_entity_poly.entity_id
_entity_poly.type
_entity_poly.pdbx_seq_one_letter_code
_entity_poly.pdbx_strand_id
1 'polypeptide(L)'
;MELEILAKALGVSGFEEDVRQKILSAAPGAETDEFGNVILRGRSKVAFVAHMDEVGLLVTSIEEDGRLKFRKVGGVDDRILPGSSVVLYGDGFRLEGVIGVAPPHFQQQQQQVSWQDLHIDVGATSRSEAEAMGIAPMTPAAFSKRYAEVGKFVSATALDDRAGCWALLQTYKRGASATYVWTVQEEVGLLGARALARSLEGKYVVVVDTTACCHPNFTGNVKPGNGPVLRVFDNYGAYNNKLAKKVLEVAKKRGIPLQIGGGGGGTDAAAFFVSGIPAVAIGILTKYSHSPVEMAHRDDLRHTVELLSALAEELG
;
A
#
# COMPACT_ATOMS: atom_id res chain seq x y z
N MET A 1 -5.22 3.29 16.98
CA MET A 1 -4.48 2.23 16.28
C MET A 1 -3.36 2.94 15.60
N GLU A 2 -2.16 2.61 16.03
CA GLU A 2 -0.94 3.22 15.53
C GLU A 2 -0.63 2.72 14.13
N LEU A 3 0.02 3.57 13.33
CA LEU A 3 0.48 3.21 11.99
C LEU A 3 1.44 2.01 12.03
N GLU A 4 2.27 1.91 13.08
CA GLU A 4 3.19 0.80 13.29
C GLU A 4 2.50 -0.57 13.27
N ILE A 5 1.28 -0.68 13.83
CA ILE A 5 0.54 -1.94 13.88
C ILE A 5 0.16 -2.41 12.46
N LEU A 6 -0.23 -1.48 11.59
CA LEU A 6 -0.57 -1.79 10.20
C LEU A 6 0.67 -2.01 9.34
N ALA A 7 1.72 -1.21 9.52
CA ALA A 7 2.98 -1.37 8.78
C ALA A 7 3.65 -2.73 9.08
N LYS A 8 3.53 -3.22 10.32
CA LYS A 8 4.03 -4.54 10.73
C LYS A 8 3.12 -5.71 10.34
N ALA A 9 1.92 -5.45 9.84
CA ALA A 9 1.02 -6.50 9.39
C ALA A 9 1.47 -7.05 8.03
N LEU A 10 1.38 -8.37 7.86
CA LEU A 10 1.76 -9.05 6.63
C LEU A 10 0.57 -9.06 5.67
N GLY A 11 0.75 -8.64 4.41
CA GLY A 11 -0.38 -8.56 3.50
C GLY A 11 0.00 -8.40 2.04
N VAL A 12 0.85 -9.26 1.49
CA VAL A 12 1.13 -9.29 0.05
C VAL A 12 -0.19 -9.48 -0.72
N SER A 13 -0.32 -8.88 -1.91
CA SER A 13 -1.55 -8.97 -2.71
C SER A 13 -2.07 -10.41 -2.85
N GLY A 14 -3.33 -10.62 -2.48
CA GLY A 14 -4.01 -11.92 -2.39
C GLY A 14 -3.92 -12.60 -1.01
N PHE A 15 -3.13 -12.05 -0.09
CA PHE A 15 -2.84 -12.60 1.24
C PHE A 15 -2.98 -11.54 2.36
N GLU A 16 -3.99 -10.66 2.26
CA GLU A 16 -4.17 -9.47 3.09
C GLU A 16 -4.81 -9.74 4.47
N GLU A 17 -4.99 -11.01 4.85
CA GLU A 17 -5.83 -11.39 6.00
C GLU A 17 -5.39 -10.77 7.33
N ASP A 18 -4.08 -10.74 7.60
CA ASP A 18 -3.54 -10.18 8.85
C ASP A 18 -3.78 -8.65 8.96
N VAL A 19 -3.85 -7.95 7.82
CA VAL A 19 -4.21 -6.53 7.74
C VAL A 19 -5.71 -6.36 7.93
N ARG A 20 -6.49 -7.20 7.23
CA ARG A 20 -7.95 -7.22 7.26
C ARG A 20 -8.47 -7.35 8.68
N GLN A 21 -7.96 -8.32 9.43
CA GLN A 21 -8.36 -8.57 10.81
C GLN A 21 -8.06 -7.40 11.75
N LYS A 22 -6.91 -6.72 11.55
CA LYS A 22 -6.57 -5.51 12.31
C LYS A 22 -7.53 -4.35 12.00
N ILE A 23 -7.91 -4.18 10.74
CA ILE A 23 -8.88 -3.14 10.32
C ILE A 23 -10.26 -3.46 10.88
N LEU A 24 -10.77 -4.68 10.72
CA LEU A 24 -12.06 -5.12 11.25
C LEU A 24 -12.14 -4.91 12.78
N SER A 25 -11.06 -5.24 13.49
CA SER A 25 -10.96 -5.00 14.94
C SER A 25 -10.99 -3.51 15.30
N ALA A 26 -10.45 -2.65 14.43
CA ALA A 26 -10.36 -1.21 14.67
C ALA A 26 -11.58 -0.40 14.17
N ALA A 27 -12.44 -1.01 13.34
CA ALA A 27 -13.65 -0.43 12.78
C ALA A 27 -14.85 -1.39 12.94
N PRO A 28 -15.43 -1.48 14.16
CA PRO A 28 -16.57 -2.34 14.42
C PRO A 28 -17.75 -2.04 13.48
N GLY A 29 -18.34 -3.10 12.91
CA GLY A 29 -19.43 -2.99 11.93
C GLY A 29 -18.97 -2.88 10.48
N ALA A 30 -17.66 -2.87 10.22
CA ALA A 30 -17.13 -3.10 8.89
C ALA A 30 -17.31 -4.57 8.47
N GLU A 31 -17.59 -4.81 7.20
CA GLU A 31 -17.84 -6.13 6.63
C GLU A 31 -16.83 -6.42 5.53
N THR A 32 -16.54 -7.70 5.31
CA THR A 32 -15.70 -8.15 4.18
C THR A 32 -16.60 -8.59 3.03
N ASP A 33 -16.34 -8.11 1.81
CA ASP A 33 -17.03 -8.59 0.62
C ASP A 33 -16.44 -9.91 0.08
N GLU A 34 -17.06 -10.50 -0.94
CA GLU A 34 -16.61 -11.77 -1.53
C GLU A 34 -15.22 -11.70 -2.16
N PHE A 35 -14.73 -10.50 -2.50
CA PHE A 35 -13.42 -10.28 -3.08
C PHE A 35 -12.34 -10.08 -2.00
N GLY A 36 -12.75 -9.76 -0.77
CA GLY A 36 -11.88 -9.49 0.37
C GLY A 36 -11.78 -8.02 0.76
N ASN A 37 -12.45 -7.10 0.07
CA ASN A 37 -12.45 -5.69 0.48
C ASN A 37 -13.17 -5.55 1.83
N VAL A 38 -12.67 -4.67 2.71
CA VAL A 38 -13.36 -4.30 3.95
C VAL A 38 -14.14 -3.02 3.73
N ILE A 39 -15.42 -3.01 4.09
CA ILE A 39 -16.32 -1.88 3.84
C ILE A 39 -17.06 -1.55 5.13
N LEU A 40 -16.88 -0.32 5.60
CA LEU A 40 -17.72 0.28 6.63
C LEU A 40 -18.67 1.28 5.96
N ARG A 41 -19.95 0.90 5.82
CA ARG A 41 -20.95 1.73 5.13
C ARG A 41 -21.42 2.89 6.01
N GLY A 42 -21.34 4.09 5.45
CA GLY A 42 -21.85 5.32 6.07
C GLY A 42 -23.05 5.89 5.32
N ARG A 43 -23.84 6.74 5.98
CA ARG A 43 -24.94 7.50 5.34
C ARG A 43 -24.41 8.81 4.78
N SER A 44 -23.49 8.73 3.83
CA SER A 44 -22.78 9.87 3.25
C SER A 44 -22.61 9.70 1.76
N LYS A 45 -22.50 10.81 1.02
CA LYS A 45 -22.22 10.76 -0.42
C LYS A 45 -20.75 10.51 -0.76
N VAL A 46 -19.85 10.58 0.21
CA VAL A 46 -18.41 10.35 0.00
C VAL A 46 -17.99 8.97 0.50
N ALA A 47 -17.17 8.30 -0.32
CA ALA A 47 -16.44 7.11 0.06
C ALA A 47 -14.93 7.40 0.08
N PHE A 48 -14.27 7.02 1.16
CA PHE A 48 -12.81 7.02 1.25
C PHE A 48 -12.29 5.61 1.00
N VAL A 49 -11.24 5.50 0.19
CA VAL A 49 -10.67 4.21 -0.22
C VAL A 49 -9.17 4.22 0.01
N ALA A 50 -8.60 3.13 0.50
CA ALA A 50 -7.18 2.89 0.67
C ALA A 50 -6.91 1.39 0.49
N HIS A 51 -5.74 0.97 0.00
CA HIS A 51 -5.51 -0.46 -0.24
C HIS A 51 -4.77 -1.13 0.93
N MET A 52 -5.13 -2.39 1.20
CA MET A 52 -4.56 -3.19 2.28
C MET A 52 -3.32 -3.95 1.84
N ASP A 53 -3.18 -4.23 0.56
CA ASP A 53 -2.08 -5.07 0.10
C ASP A 53 -0.74 -4.33 0.11
N GLU A 54 0.31 -5.07 -0.18
CA GLU A 54 1.66 -4.55 -0.36
C GLU A 54 2.37 -5.39 -1.42
N VAL A 55 3.42 -4.82 -2.01
CA VAL A 55 4.32 -5.59 -2.86
C VAL A 55 5.07 -6.67 -2.06
N GLY A 56 5.37 -7.79 -2.72
CA GLY A 56 6.07 -8.90 -2.08
C GLY A 56 6.49 -9.98 -3.06
N LEU A 57 6.67 -11.19 -2.54
CA LEU A 57 7.11 -12.35 -3.30
C LEU A 57 6.15 -13.53 -3.04
N LEU A 58 6.08 -14.45 -3.98
CA LEU A 58 5.29 -15.66 -3.88
C LEU A 58 6.15 -16.87 -4.24
N VAL A 59 6.27 -17.85 -3.34
CA VAL A 59 7.02 -19.08 -3.59
C VAL A 59 6.39 -19.84 -4.76
N THR A 60 7.21 -20.22 -5.75
CA THR A 60 6.77 -20.96 -6.95
C THR A 60 7.20 -22.42 -6.92
N SER A 61 8.36 -22.71 -6.33
CA SER A 61 8.89 -24.07 -6.20
C SER A 61 9.96 -24.14 -5.10
N ILE A 62 10.19 -25.36 -4.61
CA ILE A 62 11.22 -25.70 -3.64
C ILE A 62 12.30 -26.53 -4.35
N GLU A 63 13.53 -26.05 -4.33
CA GLU A 63 14.69 -26.74 -4.90
C GLU A 63 15.07 -27.97 -4.05
N GLU A 64 15.83 -28.91 -4.63
CA GLU A 64 16.24 -30.13 -3.91
C GLU A 64 17.09 -29.82 -2.67
N ASP A 65 17.82 -28.71 -2.67
CA ASP A 65 18.64 -28.23 -1.56
C ASP A 65 17.86 -27.40 -0.52
N GLY A 66 16.52 -27.29 -0.66
CA GLY A 66 15.65 -26.58 0.28
C GLY A 66 15.50 -25.08 0.01
N ARG A 67 16.23 -24.51 -0.96
CA ARG A 67 16.05 -23.10 -1.36
C ARG A 67 14.76 -22.90 -2.14
N LEU A 68 14.20 -21.69 -2.07
CA LEU A 68 12.88 -21.39 -2.61
C LEU A 68 13.01 -20.48 -3.84
N LYS A 69 12.43 -20.92 -4.97
CA LYS A 69 12.15 -20.04 -6.10
C LYS A 69 10.90 -19.23 -5.79
N PHE A 70 10.86 -18.01 -6.29
CA PHE A 70 9.76 -17.10 -6.08
C PHE A 70 9.45 -16.31 -7.33
N ARG A 71 8.25 -15.72 -7.37
CA ARG A 71 7.83 -14.70 -8.33
C ARG A 71 7.55 -13.41 -7.57
N LYS A 72 7.81 -12.26 -8.20
CA LYS A 72 7.43 -10.95 -7.66
C LYS A 72 5.91 -10.75 -7.74
N VAL A 73 5.32 -10.24 -6.67
CA VAL A 73 3.93 -9.80 -6.58
C VAL A 73 3.93 -8.28 -6.47
N GLY A 74 3.29 -7.61 -7.43
CA GLY A 74 3.39 -6.16 -7.59
C GLY A 74 4.73 -5.69 -8.17
N GLY A 75 4.96 -4.38 -8.12
CA GLY A 75 6.10 -3.72 -8.74
C GLY A 75 7.35 -3.68 -7.84
N VAL A 76 8.10 -4.77 -7.74
CA VAL A 76 9.35 -4.84 -6.95
C VAL A 76 10.59 -4.65 -7.84
N ASP A 77 11.50 -3.75 -7.46
CA ASP A 77 12.78 -3.54 -8.13
C ASP A 77 13.80 -4.63 -7.78
N ASP A 78 14.45 -5.23 -8.78
CA ASP A 78 15.40 -6.32 -8.54
C ASP A 78 16.61 -5.88 -7.70
N ARG A 79 16.96 -4.59 -7.72
CA ARG A 79 18.12 -4.04 -7.00
C ARG A 79 17.96 -4.08 -5.48
N ILE A 80 16.73 -4.18 -4.97
CA ILE A 80 16.46 -4.23 -3.52
C ILE A 80 16.32 -5.66 -2.98
N LEU A 81 16.28 -6.67 -3.85
CA LEU A 81 16.16 -8.07 -3.45
C LEU A 81 17.47 -8.62 -2.86
N PRO A 82 18.65 -8.44 -3.50
CA PRO A 82 19.93 -8.80 -2.93
C PRO A 82 20.17 -8.36 -1.48
N GLY A 83 20.43 -9.32 -0.59
CA GLY A 83 20.77 -9.05 0.81
C GLY A 83 19.59 -8.60 1.66
N SER A 84 18.35 -8.75 1.16
CA SER A 84 17.14 -8.45 1.93
C SER A 84 16.70 -9.63 2.80
N SER A 85 16.00 -9.32 3.88
CA SER A 85 15.29 -10.29 4.72
C SER A 85 13.80 -10.25 4.39
N VAL A 86 13.17 -11.42 4.43
CA VAL A 86 11.75 -11.61 4.16
C VAL A 86 11.11 -12.45 5.27
N VAL A 87 9.80 -12.32 5.41
CA VAL A 87 8.97 -13.12 6.30
C VAL A 87 8.01 -13.91 5.44
N LEU A 88 8.16 -15.23 5.45
CA LEU A 88 7.19 -16.16 4.89
C LEU A 88 6.08 -16.41 5.90
N TYR A 89 4.85 -16.53 5.42
CA TYR A 89 3.70 -16.71 6.30
C TYR A 89 2.59 -17.49 5.61
N GLY A 90 1.71 -18.07 6.42
CA GLY A 90 0.55 -18.83 5.98
C GLY A 90 -0.25 -19.32 7.18
N ASP A 91 -1.09 -20.32 6.97
CA ASP A 91 -1.98 -20.84 8.01
C ASP A 91 -1.20 -21.37 9.21
N GLY A 92 -1.18 -20.58 10.29
CA GLY A 92 -0.56 -20.94 11.57
C GLY A 92 0.96 -20.86 11.61
N PHE A 93 1.63 -20.34 10.58
CA PHE A 93 3.09 -20.22 10.58
C PHE A 93 3.61 -18.85 10.12
N ARG A 94 4.80 -18.52 10.63
CA ARG A 94 5.59 -17.37 10.25
C ARG A 94 7.07 -17.74 10.36
N LEU A 95 7.83 -17.53 9.28
CA LEU A 95 9.23 -17.93 9.19
C LEU A 95 10.07 -16.81 8.58
N GLU A 96 11.26 -16.59 9.13
CA GLU A 96 12.23 -15.68 8.53
C GLU A 96 12.93 -16.38 7.36
N GLY A 97 13.20 -15.62 6.31
CA GLY A 97 14.01 -16.03 5.17
C GLY A 97 14.93 -14.90 4.74
N VAL A 98 15.95 -15.24 3.97
CA VAL A 98 16.92 -14.27 3.44
C VAL A 98 17.13 -14.47 1.96
N ILE A 99 17.30 -13.38 1.22
CA ILE A 99 17.69 -13.41 -0.18
C ILE A 99 19.19 -13.11 -0.23
N GLY A 100 19.98 -14.18 -0.24
CA GLY A 100 21.43 -14.08 -0.23
C GLY A 100 22.01 -13.60 -1.57
N VAL A 101 23.19 -12.99 -1.52
CA VAL A 101 24.02 -12.72 -2.70
C VAL A 101 25.44 -13.18 -2.45
N ALA A 102 26.04 -13.79 -3.46
CA ALA A 102 27.43 -14.21 -3.41
C ALA A 102 28.33 -13.00 -3.12
N PRO A 103 29.24 -13.07 -2.12
CA PRO A 103 30.12 -11.96 -1.78
C PRO A 103 30.92 -11.44 -2.99
N PRO A 104 31.18 -10.12 -3.07
CA PRO A 104 31.83 -9.51 -4.23
C PRO A 104 33.24 -10.06 -4.50
N HIS A 105 33.96 -10.51 -3.47
CA HIS A 105 35.29 -11.12 -3.60
C HIS A 105 35.27 -12.49 -4.31
N PHE A 106 34.10 -13.10 -4.51
CA PHE A 106 33.91 -14.32 -5.30
C PHE A 106 33.35 -14.04 -6.70
N GLN A 107 33.01 -12.79 -7.02
CA GLN A 107 32.43 -12.40 -8.30
C GLN A 107 33.49 -11.74 -9.18
N GLN A 108 33.74 -12.30 -10.37
CA GLN A 108 34.71 -11.75 -11.31
C GLN A 108 34.20 -10.47 -12.01
N GLN A 109 32.89 -10.20 -12.00
CA GLN A 109 32.26 -9.01 -12.59
C GLN A 109 31.01 -8.59 -11.80
N GLN A 110 30.77 -7.28 -11.69
CA GLN A 110 29.51 -6.71 -11.19
C GLN A 110 28.43 -6.88 -12.27
N GLN A 111 27.77 -8.03 -12.31
CA GLN A 111 26.58 -8.21 -13.16
C GLN A 111 25.33 -7.80 -12.42
N GLN A 112 24.38 -7.23 -13.15
CA GLN A 112 23.04 -6.93 -12.63
C GLN A 112 22.35 -8.26 -12.33
N VAL A 113 22.02 -8.48 -11.05
CA VAL A 113 21.34 -9.71 -10.61
C VAL A 113 19.86 -9.60 -10.93
N SER A 114 19.35 -10.55 -11.71
CA SER A 114 17.94 -10.67 -12.07
C SER A 114 17.19 -11.43 -10.98
N TRP A 115 15.92 -11.09 -10.69
CA TRP A 115 15.15 -11.77 -9.65
C TRP A 115 15.00 -13.29 -9.89
N GLN A 116 15.03 -13.75 -11.14
CA GLN A 116 14.92 -15.16 -11.53
C GLN A 116 16.10 -16.01 -11.06
N ASP A 117 17.26 -15.38 -10.86
CA ASP A 117 18.49 -16.04 -10.41
C ASP A 117 18.58 -16.10 -8.88
N LEU A 118 17.71 -15.36 -8.18
CA LEU A 118 17.65 -15.31 -6.73
C LEU A 118 16.82 -16.46 -6.16
N HIS A 119 17.06 -16.74 -4.89
CA HIS A 119 16.31 -17.70 -4.09
C HIS A 119 16.08 -17.11 -2.70
N ILE A 120 15.00 -17.51 -2.05
CA ILE A 120 14.84 -17.31 -0.61
C ILE A 120 15.44 -18.52 0.10
N ASP A 121 16.32 -18.27 1.05
CA ASP A 121 16.92 -19.27 1.92
C ASP A 121 16.26 -19.19 3.30
N VAL A 122 15.78 -20.33 3.79
CA VAL A 122 15.12 -20.49 5.09
C VAL A 122 15.94 -21.37 6.04
N GLY A 123 17.18 -21.72 5.67
CA GLY A 123 18.06 -22.60 6.42
C GLY A 123 17.77 -24.09 6.26
N ALA A 124 16.90 -24.48 5.32
CA ALA A 124 16.64 -25.87 5.00
C ALA A 124 17.82 -26.48 4.21
N THR A 125 18.05 -27.78 4.41
CA THR A 125 19.10 -28.56 3.73
C THR A 125 18.53 -29.51 2.68
N SER A 126 17.21 -29.60 2.56
CA SER A 126 16.51 -30.41 1.56
C SER A 126 15.11 -29.87 1.28
N ARG A 127 14.54 -30.26 0.14
CA ARG A 127 13.12 -30.01 -0.16
C ARG A 127 12.21 -30.44 0.99
N SER A 128 12.37 -31.68 1.46
CA SER A 128 11.49 -32.26 2.48
C SER A 128 11.57 -31.51 3.82
N GLU A 129 12.72 -30.93 4.15
CA GLU A 129 12.87 -30.08 5.34
C GLU A 129 12.09 -28.76 5.18
N ALA A 130 12.21 -28.09 4.02
CA ALA A 130 11.44 -26.87 3.74
C ALA A 130 9.91 -27.14 3.74
N GLU A 131 9.47 -28.26 3.16
CA GLU A 131 8.06 -28.69 3.21
C GLU A 131 7.59 -28.95 4.64
N ALA A 132 8.43 -29.58 5.48
CA ALA A 132 8.13 -29.82 6.90
C ALA A 132 8.01 -28.52 7.72
N MET A 133 8.59 -27.41 7.25
CA MET A 133 8.40 -26.08 7.83
C MET A 133 7.03 -25.46 7.46
N GLY A 134 6.23 -26.12 6.61
CA GLY A 134 4.93 -25.63 6.14
C GLY A 134 5.00 -24.82 4.84
N ILE A 135 6.17 -24.78 4.19
CA ILE A 135 6.38 -24.03 2.95
C ILE A 135 5.90 -24.87 1.77
N ALA A 136 5.17 -24.23 0.85
CA ALA A 136 4.70 -24.85 -0.38
C ALA A 136 4.68 -23.80 -1.51
N PRO A 137 4.51 -24.21 -2.78
CA PRO A 137 4.09 -23.28 -3.82
C PRO A 137 2.85 -22.50 -3.35
N MET A 138 2.81 -21.20 -3.67
CA MET A 138 1.84 -20.21 -3.18
C MET A 138 2.05 -19.70 -1.76
N THR A 139 3.12 -20.06 -1.04
CA THR A 139 3.48 -19.38 0.21
C THR A 139 3.91 -17.93 -0.08
N PRO A 140 3.24 -16.90 0.49
CA PRO A 140 3.66 -15.51 0.35
C PRO A 140 4.89 -15.21 1.20
N ALA A 141 5.71 -14.27 0.73
CA ALA A 141 6.83 -13.71 1.47
C ALA A 141 6.82 -12.18 1.35
N ALA A 142 6.65 -11.50 2.48
CA ALA A 142 6.76 -10.05 2.57
C ALA A 142 8.18 -9.65 2.97
N PHE A 143 8.64 -8.44 2.65
CA PHE A 143 9.88 -7.94 3.25
C PHE A 143 9.78 -7.89 4.77
N SER A 144 10.91 -8.13 5.47
CA SER A 144 10.92 -8.08 6.93
C SER A 144 10.47 -6.72 7.44
N LYS A 145 9.51 -6.76 8.36
CA LYS A 145 8.74 -5.58 8.77
C LYS A 145 9.54 -4.66 9.67
N ARG A 146 9.75 -3.43 9.22
CA ARG A 146 10.42 -2.37 9.97
C ARG A 146 9.49 -1.19 10.21
N TYR A 147 9.65 -0.54 11.36
CA TYR A 147 9.08 0.76 11.66
C TYR A 147 10.07 1.58 12.47
N ALA A 148 10.33 2.82 12.07
CA ALA A 148 11.26 3.70 12.76
C ALA A 148 10.92 5.17 12.55
N GLU A 149 11.10 5.96 13.60
CA GLU A 149 11.11 7.41 13.53
C GLU A 149 12.46 7.90 12.99
N VAL A 150 12.45 8.70 11.93
CA VAL A 150 13.65 9.27 11.29
C VAL A 150 13.49 10.79 11.23
N GLY A 151 13.85 11.45 12.32
CA GLY A 151 13.69 12.90 12.46
C GLY A 151 12.22 13.32 12.42
N LYS A 152 11.79 14.00 11.35
CA LYS A 152 10.38 14.40 11.12
C LYS A 152 9.57 13.37 10.32
N PHE A 153 10.21 12.29 9.90
CA PHE A 153 9.63 11.25 9.08
C PHE A 153 9.36 9.99 9.88
N VAL A 154 8.39 9.21 9.41
CA VAL A 154 8.27 7.78 9.72
C VAL A 154 8.86 7.03 8.55
N SER A 155 9.72 6.06 8.82
CA SER A 155 10.17 5.08 7.84
C SER A 155 9.69 3.69 8.21
N ALA A 156 9.01 3.01 7.28
CA ALA A 156 8.47 1.69 7.52
C ALA A 156 8.39 0.86 6.24
N THR A 157 8.24 -0.44 6.39
CA THR A 157 7.84 -1.33 5.29
C THR A 157 6.35 -1.16 5.02
N ALA A 158 5.96 -1.14 3.74
CA ALA A 158 4.57 -0.99 3.31
C ALA A 158 3.89 0.26 3.90
N LEU A 159 4.52 1.44 3.79
CA LEU A 159 3.75 2.68 3.97
C LEU A 159 2.72 2.82 2.85
N ASP A 160 3.07 2.34 1.66
CA ASP A 160 2.15 2.04 0.57
C ASP A 160 1.35 0.75 0.85
N ASP A 161 0.03 0.79 1.07
CA ASP A 161 -0.80 1.95 1.47
C ASP A 161 -1.33 1.79 2.90
N ARG A 162 -0.49 1.27 3.80
CA ARG A 162 -0.83 1.23 5.23
C ARG A 162 -0.98 2.63 5.82
N ALA A 163 -0.34 3.63 5.22
CA ALA A 163 -0.55 5.04 5.55
C ALA A 163 -1.97 5.51 5.21
N GLY A 164 -2.51 5.18 4.04
CA GLY A 164 -3.91 5.46 3.67
C GLY A 164 -4.90 4.67 4.52
N CYS A 165 -4.65 3.38 4.73
CA CYS A 165 -5.45 2.55 5.65
C CYS A 165 -5.57 3.19 7.04
N TRP A 166 -4.42 3.62 7.59
CA TRP A 166 -4.35 4.32 8.86
C TRP A 166 -5.12 5.64 8.81
N ALA A 167 -4.96 6.44 7.75
CA ALA A 167 -5.63 7.73 7.61
C ALA A 167 -7.16 7.59 7.61
N LEU A 168 -7.68 6.55 6.94
CA LEU A 168 -9.11 6.24 6.93
C LEU A 168 -9.62 5.90 8.34
N LEU A 169 -8.89 5.04 9.05
CA LEU A 169 -9.23 4.66 10.43
C LEU A 169 -9.18 5.84 11.40
N GLN A 170 -8.21 6.74 11.25
CA GLN A 170 -8.17 7.95 12.09
C GLN A 170 -9.34 8.89 11.77
N THR A 171 -9.70 9.02 10.49
CA THR A 171 -10.84 9.83 10.05
C THR A 171 -12.15 9.28 10.59
N TYR A 172 -12.34 7.96 10.51
CA TYR A 172 -13.47 7.26 11.13
C TYR A 172 -13.52 7.50 12.65
N LYS A 173 -12.40 7.39 13.36
CA LYS A 173 -12.34 7.60 14.82
C LYS A 173 -12.65 9.03 15.25
N ARG A 174 -12.53 10.00 14.35
CA ARG A 174 -12.98 11.39 14.57
C ARG A 174 -14.49 11.56 14.39
N GLY A 175 -15.22 10.51 13.98
CA GLY A 175 -16.67 10.53 13.79
C GLY A 175 -17.11 11.10 12.44
N ALA A 176 -16.20 11.22 11.48
CA ALA A 176 -16.53 11.73 10.15
C ALA A 176 -17.48 10.79 9.41
N SER A 177 -18.58 11.32 8.88
CA SER A 177 -19.60 10.54 8.15
C SER A 177 -19.15 10.28 6.71
N ALA A 178 -18.71 9.06 6.44
CA ALA A 178 -18.30 8.58 5.12
C ALA A 178 -18.50 7.06 5.04
N THR A 179 -18.54 6.53 3.81
CA THR A 179 -18.23 5.11 3.60
C THR A 179 -16.71 4.96 3.61
N TYR A 180 -16.18 3.99 4.35
CA TYR A 180 -14.75 3.68 4.37
C TYR A 180 -14.53 2.33 3.72
N VAL A 181 -13.58 2.26 2.81
CA VAL A 181 -13.25 1.06 2.06
C VAL A 181 -11.76 0.81 2.18
N TRP A 182 -11.42 -0.43 2.51
CA TRP A 182 -10.06 -0.93 2.43
C TRP A 182 -10.01 -2.03 1.38
N THR A 183 -9.35 -1.76 0.25
CA THR A 183 -9.34 -2.63 -0.92
C THR A 183 -8.26 -3.70 -0.83
N VAL A 184 -8.39 -4.74 -1.65
CA VAL A 184 -7.35 -5.76 -1.86
C VAL A 184 -6.77 -5.69 -3.27
N GLN A 185 -5.57 -6.22 -3.45
CA GLN A 185 -4.95 -6.41 -4.76
C GLN A 185 -4.87 -5.14 -5.65
N GLU A 186 -4.54 -3.99 -5.06
CA GLU A 186 -4.23 -2.76 -5.81
C GLU A 186 -2.96 -2.96 -6.65
N GLU A 187 -1.90 -3.48 -6.00
CA GLU A 187 -0.52 -3.54 -6.53
C GLU A 187 -0.39 -4.47 -7.75
N VAL A 188 -1.39 -5.32 -7.97
CA VAL A 188 -1.48 -6.28 -9.07
C VAL A 188 -2.57 -5.92 -10.09
N GLY A 189 -3.16 -4.73 -9.99
CA GLY A 189 -4.01 -4.16 -11.04
C GLY A 189 -5.36 -3.59 -10.58
N LEU A 190 -5.44 -3.01 -9.38
CA LEU A 190 -6.63 -2.33 -8.85
C LEU A 190 -7.83 -3.29 -8.69
N LEU A 191 -7.57 -4.57 -8.42
CA LEU A 191 -8.58 -5.61 -8.61
C LEU A 191 -9.73 -5.50 -7.61
N GLY A 192 -9.43 -5.22 -6.33
CA GLY A 192 -10.43 -4.99 -5.30
C GLY A 192 -11.35 -3.81 -5.62
N ALA A 193 -10.78 -2.67 -6.02
CA ALA A 193 -11.58 -1.52 -6.43
C ALA A 193 -12.39 -1.78 -7.70
N ARG A 194 -11.85 -2.50 -8.69
CA ARG A 194 -12.60 -2.88 -9.90
C ARG A 194 -13.80 -3.76 -9.61
N ALA A 195 -13.66 -4.71 -8.69
CA ALA A 195 -14.77 -5.55 -8.24
C ALA A 195 -15.84 -4.71 -7.53
N LEU A 196 -15.41 -3.81 -6.63
CA LEU A 196 -16.30 -2.99 -5.82
C LEU A 196 -16.98 -1.85 -6.60
N ALA A 197 -16.35 -1.29 -7.62
CA ALA A 197 -16.84 -0.10 -8.33
C ALA A 197 -18.25 -0.26 -8.92
N ARG A 198 -18.70 -1.51 -9.16
CA ARG A 198 -20.05 -1.80 -9.69
C ARG A 198 -21.15 -1.75 -8.62
N SER A 199 -20.80 -1.94 -7.35
CA SER A 199 -21.75 -2.03 -6.23
C SER A 199 -21.57 -0.92 -5.20
N LEU A 200 -20.52 -0.09 -5.32
CA LEU A 200 -20.29 0.99 -4.38
C LEU A 200 -21.36 2.07 -4.48
N GLU A 201 -22.10 2.23 -3.39
CA GLU A 201 -23.02 3.33 -3.21
C GLU A 201 -22.25 4.59 -2.78
N GLY A 202 -22.27 5.63 -3.61
CA GLY A 202 -21.58 6.89 -3.33
C GLY A 202 -21.59 7.82 -4.54
N LYS A 203 -21.56 9.13 -4.30
CA LYS A 203 -21.46 10.13 -5.39
C LYS A 203 -20.01 10.53 -5.67
N TYR A 204 -19.15 10.45 -4.66
CA TYR A 204 -17.76 10.89 -4.74
C TYR A 204 -16.86 9.85 -4.09
N VAL A 205 -15.82 9.44 -4.80
CA VAL A 205 -14.77 8.57 -4.27
C VAL A 205 -13.51 9.41 -4.10
N VAL A 206 -12.93 9.35 -2.91
CA VAL A 206 -11.63 9.97 -2.61
C VAL A 206 -10.71 8.85 -2.17
N VAL A 207 -9.82 8.44 -3.08
CA VAL A 207 -8.81 7.43 -2.81
C VAL A 207 -7.65 8.11 -2.10
N VAL A 208 -7.15 7.47 -1.05
CA VAL A 208 -5.91 7.81 -0.37
C VAL A 208 -4.91 6.77 -0.80
N ASP A 209 -3.73 7.22 -1.17
CA ASP A 209 -2.65 6.37 -1.65
C ASP A 209 -1.32 7.07 -1.36
N THR A 210 -0.19 6.41 -1.59
CA THR A 210 1.07 7.13 -1.62
C THR A 210 1.26 7.86 -2.95
N THR A 211 2.18 8.81 -2.95
CA THR A 211 2.70 9.42 -4.16
C THR A 211 4.20 9.42 -4.07
N ALA A 212 4.82 8.64 -4.96
CA ALA A 212 6.27 8.53 -5.05
C ALA A 212 6.91 9.93 -5.16
N CYS A 213 7.91 10.17 -4.33
CA CYS A 213 8.67 11.43 -4.22
C CYS A 213 10.18 11.13 -4.33
N CYS A 214 11.07 12.04 -4.69
CA CYS A 214 10.91 13.44 -5.10
C CYS A 214 11.76 13.67 -6.35
N HIS A 215 11.50 12.89 -7.40
CA HIS A 215 12.26 13.03 -8.63
C HIS A 215 11.75 14.29 -9.36
N PRO A 216 12.56 15.36 -9.49
CA PRO A 216 12.07 16.65 -9.98
C PRO A 216 11.35 16.58 -11.33
N ASN A 217 11.80 15.67 -12.21
CA ASN A 217 11.21 15.48 -13.54
C ASN A 217 9.84 14.77 -13.54
N PHE A 218 9.44 14.10 -12.46
CA PHE A 218 8.20 13.31 -12.41
C PHE A 218 7.18 13.88 -11.43
N THR A 219 7.62 14.47 -10.32
CA THR A 219 6.75 14.87 -9.22
C THR A 219 6.58 16.39 -9.14
N GLY A 220 7.28 17.14 -9.99
CA GLY A 220 7.31 18.60 -9.94
C GLY A 220 7.90 19.12 -8.63
N ASN A 221 7.31 20.19 -8.09
CA ASN A 221 7.81 20.90 -6.92
C ASN A 221 7.22 20.43 -5.57
N VAL A 222 6.52 19.29 -5.55
CA VAL A 222 5.95 18.74 -4.32
C VAL A 222 7.05 18.36 -3.32
N LYS A 223 6.84 18.63 -2.04
CA LYS A 223 7.83 18.38 -0.98
C LYS A 223 7.16 17.74 0.24
N PRO A 224 7.81 16.74 0.87
CA PRO A 224 7.34 16.21 2.14
C PRO A 224 7.32 17.31 3.21
N GLY A 225 6.25 17.35 4.01
CA GLY A 225 5.99 18.33 5.05
C GLY A 225 5.18 19.54 4.60
N ASN A 226 4.86 19.66 3.31
CA ASN A 226 4.03 20.74 2.77
C ASN A 226 2.55 20.32 2.58
N GLY A 227 2.13 19.20 3.17
CA GLY A 227 0.77 18.67 3.12
C GLY A 227 0.58 17.54 2.10
N PRO A 228 -0.57 16.86 2.13
CA PRO A 228 -0.96 15.87 1.13
C PRO A 228 -0.94 16.44 -0.29
N VAL A 229 -1.00 15.56 -1.28
CA VAL A 229 -0.99 15.90 -2.69
C VAL A 229 -2.32 15.53 -3.32
N LEU A 230 -3.02 16.49 -3.90
CA LEU A 230 -4.09 16.18 -4.84
C LEU A 230 -3.46 15.67 -6.12
N ARG A 231 -3.55 14.35 -6.34
CA ARG A 231 -3.01 13.66 -7.50
C ARG A 231 -4.01 13.79 -8.65
N VAL A 232 -3.80 14.79 -9.50
CA VAL A 232 -4.75 15.15 -10.58
C VAL A 232 -4.58 14.30 -11.83
N PHE A 233 -3.40 13.71 -12.02
CA PHE A 233 -3.05 12.89 -13.17
C PHE A 233 -2.05 11.79 -12.79
N ASP A 234 -2.20 10.62 -13.40
CA ASP A 234 -1.23 9.52 -13.36
C ASP A 234 -1.23 8.71 -14.67
N ASN A 235 -0.61 7.52 -14.69
CA ASN A 235 -0.49 6.72 -15.91
C ASN A 235 -1.84 6.18 -16.42
N TYR A 236 -2.89 6.15 -15.61
CA TYR A 236 -4.23 5.71 -16.01
C TYR A 236 -5.12 6.87 -16.49
N GLY A 237 -4.85 8.10 -16.04
CA GLY A 237 -5.42 9.30 -16.66
C GLY A 237 -5.66 10.48 -15.74
N ALA A 238 -6.51 11.40 -16.22
CA ALA A 238 -6.95 12.57 -15.48
C ALA A 238 -8.25 12.27 -14.73
N TYR A 239 -8.25 12.53 -13.43
CA TYR A 239 -9.39 12.29 -12.55
C TYR A 239 -10.46 13.39 -12.62
N ASN A 240 -11.54 13.28 -11.84
CA ASN A 240 -12.69 14.18 -11.95
C ASN A 240 -12.34 15.64 -11.56
N ASN A 241 -12.16 16.51 -12.56
CA ASN A 241 -11.80 17.92 -12.37
C ASN A 241 -12.78 18.72 -11.48
N LYS A 242 -14.08 18.40 -11.51
CA LYS A 242 -15.07 19.10 -10.66
C LYS A 242 -14.87 18.73 -9.20
N LEU A 243 -14.66 17.44 -8.91
CA LEU A 243 -14.35 16.97 -7.56
C LEU A 243 -13.00 17.50 -7.08
N ALA A 244 -11.96 17.49 -7.92
CA ALA A 244 -10.65 18.05 -7.61
C ALA A 244 -10.72 19.52 -7.17
N LYS A 245 -11.51 20.35 -7.89
CA LYS A 245 -11.75 21.75 -7.50
C LYS A 245 -12.44 21.88 -6.15
N LYS A 246 -13.44 21.03 -5.86
CA LYS A 246 -14.08 21.00 -4.53
C LYS A 246 -13.08 20.66 -3.43
N VAL A 247 -12.18 19.69 -3.66
CA VAL A 247 -11.13 19.36 -2.67
C VAL A 247 -10.24 20.58 -2.39
N LEU A 248 -9.79 21.28 -3.43
CA LEU A 248 -8.99 22.50 -3.29
C LEU A 248 -9.73 23.60 -2.52
N GLU A 249 -11.02 23.79 -2.80
CA GLU A 249 -11.88 24.76 -2.11
C GLU A 249 -12.03 24.42 -0.62
N VAL A 250 -12.28 23.15 -0.29
CA VAL A 250 -12.38 22.67 1.11
C VAL A 250 -11.06 22.85 1.84
N ALA A 251 -9.94 22.44 1.25
CA ALA A 251 -8.62 22.61 1.85
C ALA A 251 -8.32 24.09 2.14
N LYS A 252 -8.58 24.97 1.16
CA LYS A 252 -8.41 26.42 1.32
C LYS A 252 -9.32 27.00 2.40
N LYS A 253 -10.60 26.63 2.43
CA LYS A 253 -11.58 27.09 3.43
C LYS A 253 -11.18 26.70 4.86
N ARG A 254 -10.58 25.51 5.02
CA ARG A 254 -10.14 24.97 6.32
C ARG A 254 -8.70 25.33 6.69
N GLY A 255 -7.95 25.98 5.80
CA GLY A 255 -6.53 26.30 6.03
C GLY A 255 -5.62 25.07 6.07
N ILE A 256 -6.02 23.98 5.41
CA ILE A 256 -5.26 22.72 5.37
C ILE A 256 -4.24 22.80 4.22
N PRO A 257 -2.93 22.60 4.46
CA PRO A 257 -1.94 22.54 3.41
C PRO A 257 -2.26 21.41 2.42
N LEU A 258 -2.30 21.73 1.13
CA LEU A 258 -2.56 20.78 0.05
C LEU A 258 -1.72 21.18 -1.16
N GLN A 259 -0.96 20.23 -1.66
CA GLN A 259 -0.14 20.37 -2.87
C GLN A 259 -0.91 19.81 -4.07
N ILE A 260 -0.50 20.18 -5.27
CA ILE A 260 -1.01 19.59 -6.52
C ILE A 260 0.18 18.92 -7.20
N GLY A 261 0.01 17.65 -7.58
CA GLY A 261 1.07 16.88 -8.21
C GLY A 261 0.51 15.86 -9.18
N GLY A 262 1.41 15.39 -10.05
CA GLY A 262 1.24 14.14 -10.78
C GLY A 262 2.23 13.11 -10.28
N GLY A 263 2.07 11.87 -10.71
CA GLY A 263 3.00 10.79 -10.39
C GLY A 263 2.93 9.67 -11.42
N GLY A 264 3.96 8.84 -11.47
CA GLY A 264 3.90 7.56 -12.18
C GLY A 264 3.10 6.52 -11.40
N GLY A 265 2.66 5.46 -12.08
CA GLY A 265 1.81 4.42 -11.50
C GLY A 265 0.32 4.71 -11.65
N GLY A 266 -0.51 3.99 -10.89
CA GLY A 266 -1.95 4.20 -10.78
C GLY A 266 -2.37 4.42 -9.34
N THR A 267 -3.68 4.49 -9.15
CA THR A 267 -4.35 4.32 -7.86
C THR A 267 -5.70 3.66 -8.14
N ASP A 268 -6.36 3.16 -7.09
CA ASP A 268 -7.73 2.66 -7.17
C ASP A 268 -8.74 3.69 -7.74
N ALA A 269 -8.43 4.99 -7.73
CA ALA A 269 -9.29 6.02 -8.31
C ALA A 269 -9.58 5.75 -9.80
N ALA A 270 -8.65 5.12 -10.52
CA ALA A 270 -8.85 4.76 -11.92
C ALA A 270 -9.97 3.73 -12.11
N ALA A 271 -10.08 2.75 -11.21
CA ALA A 271 -11.13 1.72 -11.27
C ALA A 271 -12.54 2.32 -11.11
N PHE A 272 -12.69 3.24 -10.14
CA PHE A 272 -13.96 3.94 -9.91
C PHE A 272 -14.29 4.91 -11.03
N PHE A 273 -13.29 5.65 -11.53
CA PHE A 273 -13.47 6.63 -12.60
C PHE A 273 -13.94 5.99 -13.90
N VAL A 274 -13.31 4.88 -14.32
CA VAL A 274 -13.72 4.12 -15.53
C VAL A 274 -15.13 3.54 -15.38
N SER A 275 -15.56 3.27 -14.16
CA SER A 275 -16.92 2.79 -13.85
C SER A 275 -17.97 3.92 -13.78
N GLY A 276 -17.59 5.15 -14.10
CA GLY A 276 -18.50 6.31 -14.13
C GLY A 276 -18.70 7.00 -12.79
N ILE A 277 -17.98 6.60 -11.73
CA ILE A 277 -18.05 7.22 -10.41
C ILE A 277 -17.03 8.38 -10.35
N PRO A 278 -17.45 9.61 -10.00
CA PRO A 278 -16.51 10.71 -9.79
C PRO A 278 -15.47 10.36 -8.72
N ALA A 279 -14.22 10.18 -9.14
CA ALA A 279 -13.11 9.83 -8.25
C ALA A 279 -11.95 10.85 -8.35
N VAL A 280 -11.21 11.00 -7.26
CA VAL A 280 -9.90 11.69 -7.17
C VAL A 280 -8.98 10.93 -6.21
N ALA A 281 -7.67 11.14 -6.33
CA ALA A 281 -6.68 10.58 -5.43
C ALA A 281 -5.98 11.66 -4.58
N ILE A 282 -5.77 11.35 -3.30
CA ILE A 282 -5.02 12.14 -2.33
C ILE A 282 -3.77 11.34 -1.95
N GLY A 283 -2.64 11.81 -2.46
CA GLY A 283 -1.33 11.24 -2.24
C GLY A 283 -0.70 11.66 -0.91
N ILE A 284 -0.16 10.70 -0.19
CA ILE A 284 0.81 10.91 0.89
C ILE A 284 2.20 10.81 0.26
N LEU A 285 3.00 11.88 0.31
CA LEU A 285 4.33 11.85 -0.30
C LEU A 285 5.24 10.86 0.41
N THR A 286 5.68 9.84 -0.34
CA THR A 286 6.53 8.77 0.17
C THR A 286 7.82 8.73 -0.62
N LYS A 287 8.95 8.78 0.09
CA LYS A 287 10.27 8.51 -0.49
C LYS A 287 10.51 7.01 -0.51
N TYR A 288 11.27 6.56 -1.50
CA TYR A 288 11.70 5.16 -1.62
C TYR A 288 10.52 4.18 -1.74
N SER A 289 9.46 4.58 -2.46
CA SER A 289 8.28 3.74 -2.74
C SER A 289 8.68 2.34 -3.25
N HIS A 290 7.91 1.35 -2.82
CA HIS A 290 8.10 -0.07 -3.11
C HIS A 290 9.45 -0.60 -2.61
N SER A 291 9.91 -0.09 -1.46
CA SER A 291 11.09 -0.60 -0.78
C SER A 291 10.84 -0.82 0.72
N PRO A 292 11.64 -1.66 1.40
CA PRO A 292 11.47 -1.92 2.83
C PRO A 292 11.70 -0.69 3.74
N VAL A 293 12.16 0.42 3.17
CA VAL A 293 12.57 1.64 3.87
C VAL A 293 11.82 2.88 3.38
N GLU A 294 10.59 2.70 2.88
CA GLU A 294 9.70 3.79 2.55
C GLU A 294 9.62 4.83 3.67
N MET A 295 9.42 6.10 3.30
CA MET A 295 9.48 7.19 4.27
C MET A 295 8.51 8.32 3.95
N ALA A 296 7.62 8.64 4.91
CA ALA A 296 6.61 9.69 4.83
C ALA A 296 6.76 10.72 5.95
N HIS A 297 6.41 11.99 5.68
CA HIS A 297 6.51 13.06 6.68
C HIS A 297 5.30 13.03 7.63
N ARG A 298 5.54 13.15 8.94
CA ARG A 298 4.46 13.02 9.96
C ARG A 298 3.36 14.08 9.83
N ASP A 299 3.73 15.31 9.49
CA ASP A 299 2.72 16.35 9.26
C ASP A 299 1.83 16.06 8.05
N ASP A 300 2.35 15.42 7.00
CA ASP A 300 1.53 15.10 5.82
C ASP A 300 0.50 14.03 6.18
N LEU A 301 0.89 13.01 6.95
CA LEU A 301 -0.04 12.01 7.51
C LEU A 301 -1.18 12.68 8.31
N ARG A 302 -0.83 13.62 9.20
CA ARG A 302 -1.81 14.37 10.01
C ARG A 302 -2.74 15.23 9.13
N HIS A 303 -2.17 15.99 8.18
CA HIS A 303 -2.94 16.84 7.28
C HIS A 303 -3.85 16.02 6.35
N THR A 304 -3.47 14.79 5.97
CA THR A 304 -4.35 13.87 5.23
C THR A 304 -5.61 13.57 6.04
N VAL A 305 -5.48 13.18 7.31
CA VAL A 305 -6.64 12.90 8.18
C VAL A 305 -7.53 14.14 8.36
N GLU A 306 -6.92 15.31 8.53
CA GLU A 306 -7.65 16.59 8.61
C GLU A 306 -8.42 16.89 7.33
N LEU A 307 -7.81 16.68 6.17
CA LEU A 307 -8.44 16.88 4.87
C LEU A 307 -9.63 15.93 4.68
N LEU A 308 -9.46 14.63 4.95
CA LEU A 308 -10.54 13.65 4.81
C LEU A 308 -11.71 13.97 5.74
N SER A 309 -11.42 14.36 6.99
CA SER A 309 -12.46 14.78 7.95
C SER A 309 -13.25 15.99 7.41
N ALA A 310 -12.55 17.00 6.88
CA ALA A 310 -13.19 18.17 6.27
C ALA A 310 -14.01 17.83 5.00
N LEU A 311 -13.51 16.91 4.17
CA LEU A 311 -14.22 16.45 2.98
C LEU A 311 -15.50 15.70 3.34
N ALA A 312 -15.49 14.89 4.41
CA ALA A 312 -16.69 14.21 4.88
C ALA A 312 -17.80 15.19 5.30
N GLU A 313 -17.44 16.31 5.92
CA GLU A 313 -18.40 17.34 6.36
C GLU A 313 -18.96 18.17 5.19
N GLU A 314 -18.13 18.49 4.19
CA GLU A 314 -18.51 19.40 3.10
C GLU A 314 -19.06 18.68 1.86
N LEU A 315 -18.72 17.40 1.66
CA LEU A 315 -19.20 16.57 0.54
C LEU A 315 -20.31 15.59 0.92
N GLY A 316 -20.54 15.39 2.22
CA GLY A 316 -21.51 14.45 2.80
C GLY A 316 -22.94 14.53 2.29
#